data_AF-A0A8H2ZLI1-F1
#
_entry.id   AF-A0A8H2ZLI1-F1
#
_cell.length_a   1.000
_cell.length_b   1.000
_cell.length_c   1.000
_cell.angle_alpha   90.00
_cell.angle_beta   90.00
_cell.angle_gamma   90.00
#
_symmetry.space_group_name_H-M   'P 1'
#
loop_
_entity.id
_entity.type
_entity.pdbx_description
1 polymer ?
#
loop_
_entity_poly.entity_id
_entity_poly.type
_entity_poly.pdbx_seq_one_letter_code
_entity_poly.pdbx_strand_id
1 'polypeptide(L)'
;MCLWHAANLSIKRLGQCDFKSANCTKTSVANHFSNGLDVPQCGRNAPQGSQICPLNTCCSGNGYCGTTSAYCINADPVNGNVPCQTGYGACGVINYPNCGTGSTTATNGRKVAYWQINSATRSCNALPIPLINTQGITHLIFAFMSISPNTFHVVPFDTTAVPLMHPFTALASTTLATYMAIGGGGSSVLPPIWSQMVQSPGNRAAFIGSVEGWLSTFEFQGVDLDWEFPGSLNDRDGFVALVREMRESFNANYPAKNWGISVVLPPDFSTLQFFDPINLEPYTTFFNFMSYDLHGPWESTNPSLGAYIRPQTSLLDINSALSPLWFAGVDPSKINLGLAAYGRGYTLANPACCDQGCAYTGPSIPGPCTTQEGILSMREIQVLVLREALGVSWVGGSAAGSGQEGKRRLNRLFWWGGSGWGMMILRRGG
;
A
#
# COMPACT_ATOMS: atom_id res chain seq x y z
N MET A 1 0.37 -7.51 -28.82
CA MET A 1 1.01 -8.68 -28.18
C MET A 1 2.52 -8.48 -28.21
N CYS A 2 3.03 -7.70 -27.26
CA CYS A 2 4.39 -7.80 -26.71
C CYS A 2 4.14 -8.09 -25.23
N LEU A 3 4.31 -9.36 -24.89
CA LEU A 3 4.06 -9.93 -23.57
C LEU A 3 5.26 -9.66 -22.68
N TRP A 4 5.03 -9.09 -21.50
CA TRP A 4 5.93 -9.20 -20.35
C TRP A 4 5.12 -9.46 -19.10
N HIS A 5 4.84 -10.73 -18.87
CA HIS A 5 4.83 -11.40 -17.56
C HIS A 5 4.94 -12.90 -17.84
N ALA A 6 6.11 -13.49 -17.56
CA ALA A 6 6.33 -14.91 -17.71
C ALA A 6 5.97 -15.61 -16.39
N ALA A 7 4.81 -16.28 -16.39
CA ALA A 7 4.67 -17.57 -15.73
C ALA A 7 3.74 -18.43 -16.61
N ASN A 8 4.38 -19.32 -17.38
CA ASN A 8 3.81 -20.46 -18.13
C ASN A 8 2.65 -20.19 -19.11
N LEU A 9 2.97 -20.14 -20.42
CA LEU A 9 2.43 -21.09 -21.43
C LEU A 9 3.02 -20.82 -22.83
N SER A 10 3.44 -21.91 -23.47
CA SER A 10 3.93 -22.11 -24.83
C SER A 10 3.29 -21.23 -25.93
N ILE A 11 4.10 -20.44 -26.67
CA ILE A 11 3.76 -19.95 -28.02
C ILE A 11 4.99 -19.98 -28.96
N LYS A 12 4.77 -20.56 -30.14
CA LYS A 12 5.68 -20.67 -31.28
C LYS A 12 5.90 -19.33 -32.00
N ARG A 13 7.16 -19.13 -32.39
CA ARG A 13 7.72 -18.43 -33.57
C ARG A 13 7.47 -16.91 -33.78
N LEU A 14 8.61 -16.21 -33.71
CA LEU A 14 9.05 -15.02 -34.47
C LEU A 14 8.42 -13.67 -34.08
N GLY A 15 9.09 -13.00 -33.13
CA GLY A 15 8.96 -11.57 -32.89
C GLY A 15 10.19 -10.81 -33.41
N GLN A 16 9.96 -9.59 -33.90
CA GLN A 16 10.91 -8.47 -33.87
C GLN A 16 10.10 -7.17 -33.83
N CYS A 17 10.33 -6.32 -32.83
CA CYS A 17 10.01 -4.89 -32.89
C CYS A 17 11.35 -4.15 -32.73
N ASP A 18 11.86 -3.57 -33.81
CA ASP A 18 13.10 -2.77 -33.82
C ASP A 18 12.76 -1.32 -34.21
N PHE A 19 13.29 -0.36 -33.45
CA PHE A 19 12.96 1.08 -33.44
C PHE A 19 13.62 1.89 -34.57
N LYS A 20 14.00 1.27 -35.69
CA LYS A 20 14.60 1.98 -36.83
C LYS A 20 13.55 2.31 -37.89
N SER A 21 13.58 3.55 -38.37
CA SER A 21 12.68 4.09 -39.42
C SER A 21 12.66 3.29 -40.72
N ALA A 22 13.67 2.45 -40.96
CA ALA A 22 13.74 1.53 -42.10
C ALA A 22 12.75 0.35 -42.04
N ASN A 23 12.19 0.04 -40.86
CA ASN A 23 11.22 -1.05 -40.67
C ASN A 23 9.76 -0.59 -40.65
N CYS A 24 9.50 0.72 -40.76
CA CYS A 24 8.16 1.26 -40.94
C CYS A 24 7.81 1.26 -42.43
N THR A 25 7.29 0.14 -42.95
CA THR A 25 6.68 0.16 -44.30
C THR A 25 5.43 1.03 -44.26
N LYS A 26 5.31 1.97 -45.22
CA LYS A 26 4.15 2.83 -45.47
C LYS A 26 2.92 2.02 -45.90
N THR A 27 2.39 1.16 -45.04
CA THR A 27 1.15 0.41 -45.30
C THR A 27 0.19 0.55 -44.14
N SER A 28 -0.91 1.26 -44.44
CA SER A 28 -2.18 1.43 -43.74
C SER A 28 -2.14 1.67 -42.23
N VAL A 29 -2.63 2.86 -41.88
CA VAL A 29 -2.96 3.49 -40.59
C VAL A 29 -3.73 2.67 -39.53
N ALA A 30 -3.89 1.36 -39.67
CA ALA A 30 -4.67 0.52 -38.76
C ALA A 30 -3.89 -0.11 -37.59
N ASN A 31 -2.55 -0.04 -37.60
CA ASN A 31 -1.70 -0.64 -36.54
C ASN A 31 -0.88 0.40 -35.73
N HIS A 32 -1.17 1.69 -35.88
CA HIS A 32 -0.66 2.70 -34.96
C HIS A 32 -1.52 2.67 -33.69
N PHE A 33 -1.00 2.10 -32.60
CA PHE A 33 -1.48 2.47 -31.28
C PHE A 33 -1.12 3.95 -31.08
N SER A 34 -2.14 4.82 -31.10
CA SER A 34 -2.01 6.25 -30.83
C SER A 34 -1.75 6.59 -29.35
N ASN A 35 -1.34 5.62 -28.54
CA ASN A 35 -1.03 5.83 -27.14
C ASN A 35 0.47 6.05 -27.00
N GLY A 36 0.90 7.30 -26.87
CA GLY A 36 2.29 7.72 -26.67
C GLY A 36 2.91 7.25 -25.35
N LEU A 37 2.99 5.93 -25.13
CA LEU A 37 3.48 5.28 -23.92
C LEU A 37 4.87 4.63 -24.08
N ASP A 38 5.45 4.65 -25.28
CA ASP A 38 6.83 4.20 -25.50
C ASP A 38 7.83 5.37 -25.38
N VAL A 39 7.60 6.26 -24.41
CA VAL A 39 8.53 7.37 -24.11
C VAL A 39 9.46 6.91 -22.98
N PRO A 40 10.79 6.88 -23.20
CA PRO A 40 11.73 6.55 -22.14
C PRO A 40 11.54 7.46 -20.92
N GLN A 41 11.44 6.86 -19.76
CA GLN A 41 11.20 7.49 -18.46
C GLN A 41 12.47 8.09 -17.86
N CYS A 42 13.64 7.52 -18.19
CA CYS A 42 14.92 7.88 -17.62
C CYS A 42 16.06 7.84 -18.64
N GLY A 43 17.19 8.41 -18.24
CA GLY A 43 18.42 8.29 -19.00
C GLY A 43 18.51 9.18 -20.22
N ARG A 44 19.51 8.91 -21.03
CA ARG A 44 19.90 9.71 -22.21
C ARG A 44 18.80 9.76 -23.28
N ASN A 45 17.91 8.78 -23.24
CA ASN A 45 16.84 8.58 -24.20
C ASN A 45 15.52 9.21 -23.73
N ALA A 46 15.44 9.66 -22.47
CA ALA A 46 14.26 10.34 -21.96
C ALA A 46 14.14 11.75 -22.56
N PRO A 47 12.95 12.39 -22.52
CA PRO A 47 12.70 13.66 -23.20
C PRO A 47 13.65 14.82 -22.86
N GLN A 48 14.27 14.81 -21.67
CA GLN A 48 15.24 15.83 -21.24
C GLN A 48 16.67 15.25 -21.18
N GLY A 49 16.86 14.00 -21.61
CA GLY A 49 18.13 13.27 -21.63
C GLY A 49 18.80 13.09 -20.27
N SER A 50 18.11 13.44 -19.18
CA SER A 50 18.70 13.55 -17.85
C SER A 50 17.80 13.07 -16.71
N GLN A 51 16.61 12.57 -17.03
CA GLN A 51 15.66 12.08 -16.03
C GLN A 51 16.21 10.91 -15.24
N ILE A 52 16.07 10.99 -13.92
CA ILE A 52 16.42 9.94 -12.95
C ILE A 52 15.15 9.18 -12.60
N CYS A 53 15.27 7.86 -12.43
CA CYS A 53 14.16 7.04 -12.00
C CYS A 53 13.68 7.41 -10.58
N PRO A 54 12.36 7.45 -10.35
CA PRO A 54 11.81 7.63 -9.00
C PRO A 54 12.34 6.58 -8.04
N LEU A 55 12.48 6.97 -6.77
CA LEU A 55 12.96 6.12 -5.68
C LEU A 55 14.33 5.47 -5.96
N ASN A 56 15.12 6.09 -6.84
CA ASN A 56 16.43 5.58 -7.28
C ASN A 56 16.37 4.14 -7.84
N THR A 57 15.22 3.74 -8.39
CA THR A 57 15.06 2.46 -9.10
C THR A 57 15.96 2.40 -10.34
N CYS A 58 16.16 1.22 -10.93
CA CYS A 58 17.09 1.08 -12.04
C CYS A 58 16.58 1.72 -13.31
N CYS A 59 17.45 2.48 -13.98
CA CYS A 59 17.22 2.92 -15.34
C CYS A 59 17.75 1.85 -16.31
N SER A 60 16.85 1.11 -16.96
CA SER A 60 17.22 0.14 -17.99
C SER A 60 17.94 0.83 -19.15
N GLY A 61 18.71 0.06 -19.92
CA GLY A 61 19.43 0.55 -21.09
C GLY A 61 18.54 1.23 -22.14
N ASN A 62 17.26 0.86 -22.22
CA ASN A 62 16.28 1.50 -23.10
C ASN A 62 15.57 2.72 -22.46
N GLY A 63 15.96 3.10 -21.25
CA GLY A 63 15.46 4.27 -20.54
C GLY A 63 14.12 4.06 -19.83
N TYR A 64 13.82 2.84 -19.36
CA TYR A 64 12.65 2.56 -18.52
C TYR A 64 13.05 2.26 -17.08
N CYS A 65 12.24 2.72 -16.13
CA CYS A 65 12.48 2.52 -14.70
C CYS A 65 11.89 1.20 -14.21
N GLY A 66 12.61 0.51 -13.32
CA GLY A 66 12.11 -0.69 -12.66
C GLY A 66 13.07 -1.26 -11.64
N THR A 67 12.61 -2.29 -10.92
CA THR A 67 13.33 -2.86 -9.76
C THR A 67 13.87 -4.26 -10.00
N THR A 68 13.56 -4.89 -11.14
CA THR A 68 13.97 -6.27 -11.42
C THR A 68 15.33 -6.33 -12.14
N SER A 69 15.92 -7.51 -12.22
CA SER A 69 17.17 -7.75 -12.97
C SER A 69 17.06 -7.39 -14.45
N ALA A 70 15.84 -7.42 -15.02
CA ALA A 70 15.58 -6.95 -16.38
C ALA A 70 15.81 -5.45 -16.54
N TYR A 71 15.75 -4.65 -15.47
CA TYR A 71 16.08 -3.22 -15.52
C TYR A 71 17.51 -2.95 -15.06
N CYS A 72 17.94 -3.66 -14.02
CA CYS A 72 19.19 -3.38 -13.33
C CYS A 72 20.43 -4.05 -13.92
N ILE A 73 20.27 -5.17 -14.62
CA ILE A 73 21.39 -5.97 -15.15
C ILE A 73 21.29 -6.06 -16.66
N ASN A 74 20.20 -6.64 -17.18
CA ASN A 74 20.01 -6.91 -18.62
C ASN A 74 18.71 -6.29 -19.12
N ALA A 75 18.79 -5.06 -19.64
CA ALA A 75 17.66 -4.33 -20.23
C ALA A 75 17.10 -4.97 -21.50
N ASP A 76 17.93 -5.74 -22.18
CA ASP A 76 17.49 -6.69 -23.20
C ASP A 76 17.62 -8.11 -22.63
N PRO A 77 16.53 -8.71 -22.13
CA PRO A 77 16.54 -10.06 -21.58
C PRO A 77 16.62 -11.14 -22.66
N VAL A 78 16.48 -10.79 -23.95
CA VAL A 78 16.57 -11.73 -25.07
C VAL A 78 18.00 -11.87 -25.55
N ASN A 79 18.70 -10.75 -25.75
CA ASN A 79 20.07 -10.76 -26.28
C ASN A 79 21.15 -10.47 -25.21
N GLY A 80 20.77 -9.98 -24.03
CA GLY A 80 21.70 -9.73 -22.92
C GLY A 80 22.71 -8.60 -23.15
N ASN A 81 22.48 -7.73 -24.13
CA ASN A 81 23.52 -6.82 -24.65
C ASN A 81 23.36 -5.35 -24.25
N VAL A 82 22.30 -4.99 -23.53
CA VAL A 82 22.02 -3.58 -23.18
C VAL A 82 22.09 -3.40 -21.66
N PRO A 83 23.19 -2.85 -21.11
CA PRO A 83 23.31 -2.62 -19.68
C PRO A 83 22.41 -1.46 -19.22
N CYS A 84 22.12 -1.41 -17.92
CA CYS A 84 21.44 -0.29 -17.30
C CYS A 84 22.24 1.03 -17.46
N GLN A 85 21.55 2.17 -17.47
CA GLN A 85 22.17 3.48 -17.62
C GLN A 85 22.60 4.05 -16.26
N THR A 86 23.90 4.00 -15.98
CA THR A 86 24.50 4.55 -14.75
C THR A 86 24.27 6.07 -14.64
N GLY A 87 23.96 6.55 -13.43
CA GLY A 87 23.73 7.98 -13.14
C GLY A 87 22.27 8.43 -13.26
N TYR A 88 21.38 7.53 -13.70
CA TYR A 88 19.93 7.79 -13.82
C TYR A 88 19.08 6.91 -12.90
N GLY A 89 19.73 6.29 -11.92
CA GLY A 89 19.16 5.33 -10.99
C GLY A 89 20.22 4.34 -10.52
N ALA A 90 19.81 3.36 -9.72
CA ALA A 90 20.68 2.26 -9.35
C ALA A 90 21.00 1.34 -10.55
N CYS A 91 22.04 0.53 -10.41
CA CYS A 91 22.50 -0.42 -11.42
C CYS A 91 23.13 -1.64 -10.73
N GLY A 92 22.93 -2.83 -11.30
CA GLY A 92 23.48 -4.08 -10.78
C GLY A 92 22.55 -4.85 -9.83
N VAL A 93 23.13 -5.73 -9.02
CA VAL A 93 22.37 -6.55 -8.06
C VAL A 93 22.03 -5.73 -6.83
N ILE A 94 20.77 -5.75 -6.44
CA ILE A 94 20.25 -4.96 -5.32
C ILE A 94 19.94 -5.89 -4.18
N ASN A 95 20.46 -5.55 -3.00
CA ASN A 95 20.33 -6.38 -1.82
C ASN A 95 18.98 -6.10 -1.16
N TYR A 96 18.12 -7.11 -1.18
CA TYR A 96 16.87 -7.06 -0.44
C TYR A 96 17.15 -7.36 1.03
N PRO A 97 16.63 -6.54 1.96
CA PRO A 97 16.69 -6.83 3.37
C PRO A 97 16.07 -8.20 3.65
N ASN A 98 16.74 -9.00 4.47
CA ASN A 98 16.20 -10.26 4.96
C ASN A 98 16.28 -10.27 6.49
N CYS A 99 15.26 -10.87 7.11
CA CYS A 99 15.34 -11.19 8.52
C CYS A 99 16.18 -12.47 8.65
N GLY A 100 17.22 -12.44 9.49
CA GLY A 100 18.01 -13.63 9.78
C GLY A 100 17.13 -14.74 10.38
N THR A 101 17.57 -15.99 10.20
CA THR A 101 16.91 -17.17 10.80
C THR A 101 16.83 -16.98 12.32
N GLY A 102 15.62 -17.07 12.88
CA GLY A 102 15.39 -16.87 14.33
C GLY A 102 15.22 -15.40 14.75
N SER A 103 15.12 -14.45 13.81
CA SER A 103 14.86 -13.05 14.14
C SER A 103 13.52 -12.87 14.87
N THR A 104 13.54 -12.17 16.00
CA THR A 104 12.36 -11.79 16.77
C THR A 104 11.85 -10.38 16.43
N THR A 105 12.37 -9.73 15.38
CA THR A 105 11.98 -8.37 15.00
C THR A 105 10.48 -8.23 14.76
N ALA A 106 9.82 -9.26 14.21
CA ALA A 106 8.37 -9.26 14.04
C ALA A 106 7.60 -9.52 15.37
N THR A 107 8.15 -10.33 16.28
CA THR A 107 7.46 -10.77 17.50
C THR A 107 7.48 -9.70 18.61
N ASN A 108 8.61 -9.00 18.72
CA ASN A 108 8.86 -7.93 19.69
C ASN A 108 8.82 -6.52 19.07
N GLY A 109 8.47 -6.43 17.78
CA GLY A 109 8.41 -5.18 17.04
C GLY A 109 7.16 -4.35 17.32
N ARG A 110 7.07 -3.22 16.64
CA ARG A 110 5.92 -2.32 16.70
C ARG A 110 4.66 -3.02 16.18
N LYS A 111 3.55 -2.89 16.92
CA LYS A 111 2.22 -3.39 16.54
C LYS A 111 1.28 -2.21 16.52
N VAL A 112 0.93 -1.78 15.31
CA VAL A 112 0.10 -0.60 15.06
C VAL A 112 -1.30 -1.07 14.69
N ALA A 113 -2.32 -0.52 15.33
CA ALA A 113 -3.72 -0.80 15.04
C ALA A 113 -4.47 0.48 14.73
N TYR A 114 -5.30 0.45 13.69
CA TYR A 114 -6.21 1.55 13.35
C TYR A 114 -7.60 1.26 13.91
N TRP A 115 -8.19 2.25 14.57
CA TRP A 115 -9.58 2.22 15.02
C TRP A 115 -10.35 3.32 14.30
N GLN A 116 -11.25 2.91 13.42
CA GLN A 116 -12.09 3.86 12.68
C GLN A 116 -13.26 4.33 13.56
N ILE A 117 -13.51 5.64 13.60
CA ILE A 117 -14.57 6.28 14.41
C ILE A 117 -15.93 5.63 14.19
N ASN A 118 -16.27 5.34 12.93
CA ASN A 118 -17.53 4.70 12.57
C ASN A 118 -17.70 3.29 13.18
N SER A 119 -16.62 2.64 13.63
CA SER A 119 -16.65 1.33 14.29
C SER A 119 -17.36 1.40 15.63
N ALA A 120 -17.39 2.56 16.29
CA ALA A 120 -18.07 2.75 17.57
C ALA A 120 -19.59 2.53 17.48
N THR A 121 -20.18 2.83 16.32
CA THR A 121 -21.64 2.98 16.15
C THR A 121 -22.21 2.10 15.04
N ARG A 122 -21.45 1.16 14.48
CA ARG A 122 -21.96 0.22 13.46
C ARG A 122 -23.17 -0.54 14.00
N SER A 123 -24.14 -0.79 13.13
CA SER A 123 -25.36 -1.54 13.47
C SER A 123 -25.08 -2.98 13.93
N CYS A 124 -23.96 -3.57 13.50
CA CYS A 124 -23.45 -4.83 14.01
C CYS A 124 -21.92 -4.85 14.02
N ASN A 125 -21.35 -5.73 14.86
CA ASN A 125 -19.93 -5.78 15.17
C ASN A 125 -19.36 -4.41 15.60
N ALA A 126 -20.17 -3.59 16.29
CA ALA A 126 -19.70 -2.34 16.88
C ALA A 126 -18.54 -2.62 17.84
N LEU A 127 -17.52 -1.77 17.77
CA LEU A 127 -16.36 -1.80 18.64
C LEU A 127 -16.25 -0.43 19.35
N PRO A 128 -17.12 -0.14 20.32
CA PRO A 128 -16.97 1.04 21.17
C PRO A 128 -15.65 0.97 21.96
N ILE A 129 -15.11 2.13 22.33
CA ILE A 129 -13.79 2.29 22.95
C ILE A 129 -13.55 1.35 24.14
N PRO A 130 -14.50 1.15 25.09
CA PRO A 130 -14.30 0.25 26.23
C PRO A 130 -14.10 -1.23 25.86
N LEU A 131 -14.42 -1.63 24.62
CA LEU A 131 -14.27 -3.00 24.13
C LEU A 131 -13.00 -3.19 23.28
N ILE A 132 -12.19 -2.14 23.08
CA ILE A 132 -10.92 -2.26 22.37
C ILE A 132 -9.95 -3.07 23.23
N ASN A 133 -9.54 -4.24 22.74
CA ASN A 133 -8.45 -5.00 23.36
C ASN A 133 -7.10 -4.41 22.94
N THR A 134 -6.43 -3.74 23.87
CA THR A 134 -5.12 -3.11 23.65
C THR A 134 -3.94 -4.04 23.93
N GLN A 135 -4.18 -5.28 24.36
CA GLN A 135 -3.12 -6.20 24.75
C GLN A 135 -2.14 -6.48 23.61
N GLY A 136 -0.87 -6.13 23.84
CA GLY A 136 0.21 -6.36 22.88
C GLY A 136 0.25 -5.37 21.71
N ILE A 137 -0.67 -4.39 21.65
CA ILE A 137 -0.60 -3.27 20.71
C ILE A 137 0.34 -2.22 21.28
N THR A 138 1.21 -1.64 20.45
CA THR A 138 2.11 -0.57 20.88
C THR A 138 1.66 0.81 20.42
N HIS A 139 0.90 0.89 19.31
CA HIS A 139 0.32 2.14 18.82
C HIS A 139 -1.12 1.89 18.40
N LEU A 140 -2.05 2.71 18.89
CA LEU A 140 -3.46 2.71 18.50
C LEU A 140 -3.79 4.05 17.82
N ILE A 141 -4.30 4.01 16.60
CA ILE A 141 -4.49 5.19 15.74
C ILE A 141 -5.98 5.47 15.60
N PHE A 142 -6.39 6.68 15.99
CA PHE A 142 -7.74 7.20 15.87
C PHE A 142 -7.98 7.69 14.43
N ALA A 143 -8.86 7.01 13.70
CA ALA A 143 -9.05 7.22 12.27
C ALA A 143 -10.49 7.68 11.95
N PHE A 144 -10.76 8.82 11.35
CA PHE A 144 -9.83 9.82 10.82
C PHE A 144 -10.28 11.23 11.20
N MET A 145 -9.32 12.14 11.13
CA MET A 145 -9.54 13.57 10.97
C MET A 145 -9.46 13.94 9.49
N SER A 146 -9.96 15.13 9.17
CA SER A 146 -10.00 15.71 7.83
C SER A 146 -9.25 17.05 7.80
N ILE A 147 -9.20 17.70 6.63
CA ILE A 147 -8.56 18.98 6.42
C ILE A 147 -9.59 19.96 5.87
N SER A 148 -9.69 21.13 6.50
CA SER A 148 -10.52 22.23 5.99
C SER A 148 -9.97 22.74 4.65
N PRO A 149 -10.78 22.77 3.57
CA PRO A 149 -10.31 23.21 2.25
C PRO A 149 -9.90 24.69 2.20
N ASN A 150 -10.39 25.51 3.12
CA ASN A 150 -10.20 26.96 3.08
C ASN A 150 -9.08 27.44 4.00
N THR A 151 -8.91 26.77 5.15
CA THR A 151 -7.96 27.19 6.19
C THR A 151 -6.78 26.23 6.33
N PHE A 152 -6.88 25.03 5.73
CA PHE A 152 -5.94 23.93 5.91
C PHE A 152 -5.76 23.47 7.37
N HIS A 153 -6.64 23.89 8.27
CA HIS A 153 -6.67 23.36 9.63
C HIS A 153 -7.21 21.93 9.62
N VAL A 154 -6.67 21.10 10.50
CA VAL A 154 -7.24 19.80 10.83
C VAL A 154 -8.61 19.99 11.47
N VAL A 155 -9.59 19.25 10.97
CA VAL A 155 -10.98 19.28 11.43
C VAL A 155 -11.50 17.86 11.66
N PRO A 156 -12.48 17.65 12.56
CA PRO A 156 -13.14 16.37 12.70
C PRO A 156 -13.71 15.88 11.36
N PHE A 157 -13.60 14.59 11.07
CA PHE A 157 -14.23 14.01 9.88
C PHE A 157 -15.76 14.09 9.96
N ASP A 158 -16.31 13.91 11.16
CA ASP A 158 -17.72 14.14 11.47
C ASP A 158 -17.87 14.65 12.92
N THR A 159 -19.12 14.96 13.30
CA THR A 159 -19.47 15.50 14.62
C THR A 159 -19.31 14.48 15.76
N THR A 160 -19.13 13.20 15.46
CA THR A 160 -18.98 12.13 16.45
C THR A 160 -17.54 11.96 16.92
N ALA A 161 -16.56 12.45 16.16
CA ALA A 161 -15.15 12.25 16.46
C ALA A 161 -14.72 12.90 17.81
N VAL A 162 -15.06 14.17 18.03
CA VAL A 162 -14.55 14.95 19.17
C VAL A 162 -14.92 14.33 20.53
N PRO A 163 -16.19 13.93 20.78
CA PRO A 163 -16.55 13.26 22.03
C PRO A 163 -15.80 11.96 22.32
N LEU A 164 -15.23 11.32 21.30
CA LEU A 164 -14.54 10.04 21.40
C LEU A 164 -13.03 10.18 21.64
N MET A 165 -12.44 11.37 21.43
CA MET A 165 -11.00 11.56 21.51
C MET A 165 -10.43 11.39 22.92
N HIS A 166 -10.97 12.05 23.94
CA HIS A 166 -10.50 11.87 25.32
C HIS A 166 -10.68 10.42 25.83
N PRO A 167 -11.84 9.77 25.65
CA PRO A 167 -11.98 8.35 25.98
C PRO A 167 -10.96 7.46 25.25
N PHE A 168 -10.61 7.79 24.01
CA PHE A 168 -9.65 7.04 23.22
C PHE A 168 -8.22 7.23 23.73
N THR A 169 -7.78 8.47 23.96
CA THR A 169 -6.43 8.75 24.46
C THR A 169 -6.22 8.29 25.89
N ALA A 170 -7.30 8.16 26.68
CA ALA A 170 -7.28 7.51 27.99
C ALA A 170 -6.89 6.01 27.95
N LEU A 171 -6.88 5.36 26.78
CA LEU A 171 -6.34 4.00 26.62
C LEU A 171 -4.81 3.96 26.65
N ALA A 172 -4.14 5.11 26.46
CA ALA A 172 -2.69 5.20 26.46
C ALA A 172 -2.09 4.64 27.77
N SER A 173 -0.91 4.05 27.66
CA SER A 173 -0.18 3.50 28.81
C SER A 173 1.33 3.58 28.56
N THR A 174 2.14 3.09 29.51
CA THR A 174 3.60 3.01 29.34
C THR A 174 4.04 2.17 28.13
N THR A 175 3.17 1.31 27.60
CA THR A 175 3.46 0.43 26.47
C THR A 175 2.58 0.70 25.24
N LEU A 176 1.60 1.60 25.34
CA LEU A 176 0.66 1.94 24.26
C LEU A 176 0.62 3.44 24.05
N ALA A 177 1.02 3.88 22.86
CA ALA A 177 0.80 5.23 22.38
C ALA A 177 -0.49 5.33 21.57
N THR A 178 -1.17 6.47 21.67
CA THR A 178 -2.38 6.81 20.92
C THR A 178 -2.07 7.93 19.95
N TYR A 179 -2.35 7.71 18.67
CA TYR A 179 -2.09 8.66 17.59
C TYR A 179 -3.41 9.09 16.95
N MET A 180 -3.39 10.23 16.26
CA MET A 180 -4.50 10.74 15.48
C MET A 180 -4.15 10.68 13.99
N ALA A 181 -4.92 9.95 13.18
CA ALA A 181 -4.74 9.91 11.73
C ALA A 181 -5.51 11.04 11.04
N ILE A 182 -4.89 11.67 10.05
CA ILE A 182 -5.48 12.73 9.23
C ILE A 182 -5.47 12.25 7.78
N GLY A 183 -6.64 12.30 7.12
CA GLY A 183 -6.79 11.87 5.74
C GLY A 183 -7.61 10.60 5.60
N GLY A 184 -7.03 9.59 4.97
CA GLY A 184 -7.68 8.32 4.61
C GLY A 184 -8.27 8.30 3.20
N GLY A 185 -8.37 7.10 2.63
CA GLY A 185 -8.92 6.85 1.30
C GLY A 185 -10.44 7.03 1.18
N GLY A 186 -10.94 6.89 -0.05
CA GLY A 186 -12.38 6.92 -0.36
C GLY A 186 -12.98 8.32 -0.55
N SER A 187 -12.18 9.39 -0.47
CA SER A 187 -12.58 10.77 -0.77
C SER A 187 -11.92 11.27 -2.04
N SER A 188 -12.72 11.75 -2.99
CA SER A 188 -12.22 12.48 -4.17
C SER A 188 -11.88 13.95 -3.87
N VAL A 189 -12.25 14.45 -2.69
CA VAL A 189 -12.12 15.86 -2.29
C VAL A 189 -10.83 16.12 -1.51
N LEU A 190 -10.37 15.14 -0.71
CA LEU A 190 -9.18 15.30 0.14
C LEU A 190 -7.86 15.41 -0.62
N PRO A 191 -7.57 14.62 -1.68
CA PRO A 191 -6.26 14.67 -2.33
C PRO A 191 -5.90 16.05 -2.90
N PRO A 192 -6.83 16.79 -3.56
CA PRO A 192 -6.57 18.17 -3.95
C PRO A 192 -6.29 19.12 -2.78
N ILE A 193 -6.95 18.93 -1.63
CA ILE A 193 -6.73 19.77 -0.43
C ILE A 193 -5.34 19.53 0.14
N TRP A 194 -4.90 18.27 0.24
CA TRP A 194 -3.53 17.93 0.62
C TRP A 194 -2.50 18.60 -0.30
N SER A 195 -2.70 18.47 -1.62
CA SER A 195 -1.81 19.06 -2.62
C SER A 195 -1.69 20.59 -2.45
N GLN A 196 -2.81 21.30 -2.26
CA GLN A 196 -2.80 22.74 -2.03
C GLN A 196 -2.16 23.13 -0.69
N MET A 197 -2.36 22.31 0.35
CA MET A 197 -1.78 22.56 1.67
C MET A 197 -0.25 22.47 1.64
N VAL A 198 0.31 21.45 0.98
CA VAL A 198 1.77 21.25 0.99
C VAL A 198 2.55 22.23 0.12
N GLN A 199 1.89 22.85 -0.86
CA GLN A 199 2.53 23.75 -1.82
C GLN A 199 2.94 25.12 -1.26
N SER A 200 2.44 25.52 -0.08
CA SER A 200 2.74 26.83 0.52
C SER A 200 3.27 26.69 1.96
N PRO A 201 4.40 27.33 2.30
CA PRO A 201 4.88 27.36 3.68
C PRO A 201 3.84 27.88 4.69
N GLY A 202 3.04 28.88 4.30
CA GLY A 202 1.97 29.42 5.14
C GLY A 202 0.84 28.42 5.39
N ASN A 203 0.46 27.65 4.38
CA ASN A 203 -0.57 26.62 4.49
C ASN A 203 -0.08 25.46 5.37
N ARG A 204 1.18 25.04 5.17
CA ARG A 204 1.83 24.03 6.03
C ARG A 204 1.90 24.48 7.48
N ALA A 205 2.28 25.74 7.74
CA ALA A 205 2.30 26.28 9.09
C ALA A 205 0.91 26.31 9.76
N ALA A 206 -0.14 26.69 9.03
CA ALA A 206 -1.52 26.66 9.52
C ALA A 206 -1.97 25.22 9.85
N PHE A 207 -1.66 24.27 8.97
CA PHE A 207 -1.91 22.85 9.21
C PHE A 207 -1.17 22.36 10.46
N ILE A 208 0.15 22.56 10.54
CA ILE A 208 1.00 22.13 11.67
C ILE A 208 0.48 22.70 12.99
N GLY A 209 0.22 24.01 13.06
CA GLY A 209 -0.29 24.64 14.28
C GLY A 209 -1.64 24.05 14.73
N SER A 210 -2.51 23.70 13.78
CA SER A 210 -3.77 23.02 14.10
C SER A 210 -3.55 21.59 14.61
N VAL A 211 -2.58 20.84 14.06
CA VAL A 211 -2.18 19.51 14.56
C VAL A 211 -1.71 19.62 16.01
N GLU A 212 -0.80 20.54 16.31
CA GLU A 212 -0.31 20.78 17.67
C GLU A 212 -1.46 21.06 18.65
N GLY A 213 -2.44 21.86 18.23
CA GLY A 213 -3.65 22.14 18.99
C GLY A 213 -4.44 20.87 19.35
N TRP A 214 -4.71 20.00 18.37
CA TRP A 214 -5.41 18.74 18.61
C TRP A 214 -4.61 17.78 19.49
N LEU A 215 -3.31 17.60 19.21
CA LEU A 215 -2.45 16.71 19.99
C LEU A 215 -2.35 17.15 21.45
N SER A 216 -2.21 18.45 21.69
CA SER A 216 -2.14 19.03 23.03
C SER A 216 -3.48 18.94 23.78
N THR A 217 -4.58 19.32 23.11
CA THR A 217 -5.92 19.37 23.73
C THR A 217 -6.41 18.00 24.15
N PHE A 218 -6.23 16.99 23.31
CA PHE A 218 -6.76 15.64 23.53
C PHE A 218 -5.73 14.65 24.04
N GLU A 219 -4.50 15.11 24.30
CA GLU A 219 -3.40 14.33 24.86
C GLU A 219 -2.95 13.16 23.97
N PHE A 220 -3.07 13.28 22.64
CA PHE A 220 -2.46 12.32 21.72
C PHE A 220 -0.93 12.34 21.84
N GLN A 221 -0.30 11.19 21.63
CA GLN A 221 1.16 11.03 21.65
C GLN A 221 1.79 11.10 20.25
N GLY A 222 0.99 11.28 19.19
CA GLY A 222 1.50 11.46 17.85
C GLY A 222 0.41 11.65 16.80
N VAL A 223 0.85 11.90 15.57
CA VAL A 223 0.02 12.08 14.38
C VAL A 223 0.40 11.07 13.31
N ASP A 224 -0.58 10.60 12.55
CA ASP A 224 -0.41 9.74 11.39
C ASP A 224 -0.93 10.46 10.15
N LEU A 225 -0.09 10.57 9.12
CA LEU A 225 -0.39 11.30 7.89
C LEU A 225 -0.78 10.32 6.79
N ASP A 226 -2.09 10.25 6.54
CA ASP A 226 -2.72 9.29 5.63
C ASP A 226 -3.17 10.02 4.36
N TRP A 227 -2.20 10.64 3.67
CA TRP A 227 -2.46 11.25 2.36
C TRP A 227 -2.55 10.16 1.29
N GLU A 228 -3.77 9.95 0.78
CA GLU A 228 -4.04 9.04 -0.33
C GLU A 228 -4.45 9.77 -1.63
N PHE A 229 -3.54 10.21 -2.50
CA PHE A 229 -2.07 10.18 -2.43
C PHE A 229 -1.47 11.42 -3.11
N PRO A 230 -0.21 11.78 -2.82
CA PRO A 230 0.59 12.67 -3.66
C PRO A 230 0.52 12.26 -5.14
N GLY A 231 0.34 13.22 -6.04
CA GLY A 231 0.15 12.95 -7.47
C GLY A 231 1.16 13.65 -8.38
N SER A 232 2.14 14.36 -7.81
CA SER A 232 3.12 15.14 -8.57
C SER A 232 4.45 15.30 -7.83
N LEU A 233 5.50 15.74 -8.53
CA LEU A 233 6.79 16.06 -7.89
C LEU A 233 6.69 17.25 -6.93
N ASN A 234 5.78 18.20 -7.20
CA ASN A 234 5.52 19.31 -6.29
C ASN A 234 4.87 18.81 -5.00
N ASP A 235 3.95 17.84 -5.10
CA ASP A 235 3.35 17.19 -3.93
C ASP A 235 4.41 16.45 -3.12
N ARG A 236 5.31 15.71 -3.79
CA ARG A 236 6.43 14.99 -3.17
C ARG A 236 7.30 15.94 -2.33
N ASP A 237 7.80 17.00 -2.95
CA ASP A 237 8.74 17.93 -2.33
C ASP A 237 8.04 18.74 -1.22
N GLY A 238 6.79 19.15 -1.46
CA GLY A 238 5.96 19.82 -0.46
C GLY A 238 5.65 18.94 0.75
N PHE A 239 5.43 17.64 0.55
CA PHE A 239 5.17 16.71 1.65
C PHE A 239 6.41 16.50 2.52
N VAL A 240 7.60 16.37 1.91
CA VAL A 240 8.87 16.34 2.65
C VAL A 240 9.03 17.61 3.49
N ALA A 241 8.77 18.78 2.89
CA ALA A 241 8.82 20.05 3.61
C ALA A 241 7.85 20.09 4.80
N LEU A 242 6.60 19.62 4.62
CA LEU A 242 5.60 19.53 5.68
C LEU A 242 6.10 18.70 6.86
N VAL A 243 6.56 17.47 6.60
CA VAL A 243 6.94 16.54 7.67
C VAL A 243 8.20 17.03 8.41
N ARG A 244 9.16 17.62 7.68
CA ARG A 244 10.32 18.29 8.28
C ARG A 244 9.89 19.43 9.20
N GLU A 245 9.12 20.39 8.67
CA GLU A 245 8.67 21.57 9.41
C GLU A 245 7.82 21.18 10.62
N MET A 246 7.00 20.14 10.51
CA MET A 246 6.22 19.60 11.62
C MET A 246 7.13 19.04 12.73
N ARG A 247 8.14 18.23 12.36
CA ARG A 247 9.12 17.70 13.33
C ARG A 247 9.88 18.82 14.01
N GLU A 248 10.33 19.82 13.26
CA GLU A 248 11.01 21.00 13.79
C GLU A 248 10.12 21.77 14.76
N SER A 249 8.84 22.00 14.39
CA SER A 249 7.85 22.69 15.23
C SER A 249 7.57 21.92 16.53
N PHE A 250 7.37 20.60 16.47
CA PHE A 250 7.17 19.77 17.65
C PHE A 250 8.36 19.83 18.61
N ASN A 251 9.59 19.75 18.07
CA ASN A 251 10.80 19.80 18.87
C ASN A 251 11.02 21.19 19.50
N ALA A 252 10.65 22.26 18.80
CA ALA A 252 10.82 23.63 19.30
C ALA A 252 9.75 24.02 20.32
N ASN A 253 8.47 23.76 20.01
CA ASN A 253 7.33 24.24 20.79
C ASN A 253 6.93 23.27 21.91
N TYR A 254 7.14 21.97 21.70
CA TYR A 254 6.71 20.90 22.62
C TYR A 254 7.79 19.84 22.88
N PRO A 255 9.04 20.22 23.23
CA PRO A 255 10.17 19.29 23.38
C PRO A 255 9.90 18.17 24.39
N ALA A 256 9.14 18.45 25.46
CA ALA A 256 8.81 17.47 26.49
C ALA A 256 7.71 16.47 26.06
N LYS A 257 6.93 16.77 25.01
CA LYS A 257 5.85 15.88 24.55
C LYS A 257 6.38 14.71 23.73
N ASN A 258 7.50 14.89 23.04
CA ASN A 258 8.12 13.88 22.17
C ASN A 258 7.10 13.24 21.19
N TRP A 259 6.26 14.06 20.57
CA TRP A 259 5.20 13.58 19.69
C TRP A 259 5.76 12.81 18.49
N GLY A 260 5.17 11.66 18.22
CA GLY A 260 5.49 10.85 17.04
C GLY A 260 4.83 11.36 15.77
N ILE A 261 5.44 11.04 14.62
CA ILE A 261 4.87 11.30 13.29
C ILE A 261 4.95 10.00 12.51
N SER A 262 3.84 9.45 12.04
CA SER A 262 3.85 8.35 11.08
C SER A 262 3.27 8.78 9.75
N VAL A 263 3.65 8.06 8.69
CA VAL A 263 3.23 8.32 7.32
C VAL A 263 2.82 7.00 6.69
N VAL A 264 1.68 6.99 6.00
CA VAL A 264 1.25 5.84 5.21
C VAL A 264 1.97 5.82 3.86
N LEU A 265 2.37 4.62 3.42
CA LEU A 265 2.97 4.40 2.10
C LEU A 265 2.12 3.42 1.27
N PRO A 266 1.77 3.77 0.02
CA PRO A 266 1.03 2.88 -0.87
C PRO A 266 1.90 1.75 -1.42
N PRO A 267 1.29 0.60 -1.78
CA PRO A 267 2.01 -0.50 -2.41
C PRO A 267 2.19 -0.33 -3.92
N ASP A 268 1.35 0.49 -4.56
CA ASP A 268 1.38 0.71 -6.01
C ASP A 268 2.50 1.69 -6.40
N PHE A 269 3.39 1.27 -7.29
CA PHE A 269 4.52 2.09 -7.72
C PHE A 269 4.09 3.37 -8.46
N SER A 270 2.98 3.32 -9.21
CA SER A 270 2.49 4.49 -9.96
C SER A 270 2.11 5.66 -9.04
N THR A 271 1.84 5.33 -7.78
CA THR A 271 1.55 6.28 -6.71
C THR A 271 2.78 6.53 -5.82
N LEU A 272 3.47 5.46 -5.39
CA LEU A 272 4.64 5.54 -4.51
C LEU A 272 5.78 6.39 -5.09
N GLN A 273 5.89 6.49 -6.41
CA GLN A 273 6.87 7.36 -7.08
C GLN A 273 6.76 8.85 -6.73
N PHE A 274 5.61 9.30 -6.21
CA PHE A 274 5.39 10.67 -5.74
C PHE A 274 5.62 10.84 -4.22
N PHE A 275 6.14 9.81 -3.56
CA PHE A 275 6.69 9.92 -2.21
C PHE A 275 8.22 9.99 -2.28
N ASP A 276 8.83 10.59 -1.26
CA ASP A 276 10.27 10.56 -1.04
C ASP A 276 10.57 9.99 0.37
N PRO A 277 10.43 8.67 0.55
CA PRO A 277 10.52 8.04 1.87
C PRO A 277 11.88 8.25 2.54
N ILE A 278 12.98 8.29 1.77
CA ILE A 278 14.32 8.48 2.34
C ILE A 278 14.49 9.89 2.93
N ASN A 279 13.88 10.92 2.32
CA ASN A 279 13.91 12.28 2.86
C ASN A 279 12.81 12.53 3.91
N LEU A 280 11.79 11.67 3.99
CA LEU A 280 10.81 11.66 5.09
C LEU A 280 11.34 10.96 6.35
N GLU A 281 12.16 9.92 6.18
CA GLU A 281 12.62 9.01 7.23
C GLU A 281 13.22 9.72 8.48
N PRO A 282 14.04 10.78 8.34
CA PRO A 282 14.63 11.46 9.51
C PRO A 282 13.60 12.17 10.40
N TYR A 283 12.43 12.49 9.86
CA TYR A 283 11.41 13.29 10.53
C TYR A 283 10.22 12.46 11.01
N THR A 284 9.99 11.30 10.39
CA THR A 284 8.99 10.33 10.82
C THR A 284 9.53 9.44 11.93
N THR A 285 8.64 8.92 12.77
CA THR A 285 8.91 7.83 13.71
C THR A 285 8.91 6.50 12.95
N PHE A 286 7.95 6.31 12.04
CA PHE A 286 7.80 5.10 11.22
C PHE A 286 6.87 5.31 10.03
N PHE A 287 6.87 4.35 9.13
CA PHE A 287 5.96 4.26 7.99
C PHE A 287 5.00 3.08 8.16
N ASN A 288 3.75 3.28 7.78
CA ASN A 288 2.74 2.23 7.70
C ASN A 288 2.53 1.86 6.23
N PHE A 289 3.11 0.73 5.79
CA PHE A 289 3.02 0.29 4.40
C PHE A 289 1.74 -0.51 4.18
N MET A 290 0.88 -0.08 3.25
CA MET A 290 -0.42 -0.71 3.00
C MET A 290 -0.28 -1.97 2.13
N SER A 291 0.24 -3.06 2.69
CA SER A 291 0.42 -4.36 2.03
C SER A 291 -0.88 -5.16 1.80
N TYR A 292 -1.96 -4.45 1.51
CA TYR A 292 -3.30 -4.96 1.22
C TYR A 292 -3.90 -4.16 0.07
N ASP A 293 -5.09 -4.55 -0.41
CA ASP A 293 -5.71 -3.95 -1.59
C ASP A 293 -4.82 -3.97 -2.85
N LEU A 294 -3.92 -4.96 -2.93
CA LEU A 294 -3.08 -5.17 -4.11
C LEU A 294 -3.90 -5.62 -5.31
N HIS A 295 -5.00 -6.33 -5.04
CA HIS A 295 -5.94 -6.81 -6.03
C HIS A 295 -7.38 -6.69 -5.55
N GLY A 296 -8.30 -6.47 -6.49
CA GLY A 296 -9.72 -6.34 -6.18
C GLY A 296 -10.60 -6.23 -7.41
N PRO A 297 -11.93 -6.09 -7.24
CA PRO A 297 -12.88 -6.07 -8.35
C PRO A 297 -12.68 -4.94 -9.36
N TRP A 298 -12.03 -3.84 -8.97
CA TRP A 298 -11.74 -2.68 -9.83
C TRP A 298 -10.78 -2.99 -10.98
N GLU A 299 -10.10 -4.14 -10.98
CA GLU A 299 -9.16 -4.55 -12.02
C GLU A 299 -9.81 -4.96 -13.34
N SER A 300 -11.14 -5.07 -13.40
CA SER A 300 -11.86 -5.59 -14.57
C SER A 300 -11.60 -4.77 -15.84
N THR A 301 -11.31 -3.48 -15.68
CA THR A 301 -10.97 -2.55 -16.77
C THR A 301 -9.48 -2.45 -17.05
N ASN A 302 -8.62 -3.06 -16.22
CA ASN A 302 -7.17 -3.06 -16.44
C ASN A 302 -6.82 -4.04 -17.58
N PRO A 303 -6.26 -3.59 -18.72
CA PRO A 303 -6.00 -4.44 -19.87
C PRO A 303 -5.00 -5.58 -19.60
N SER A 304 -4.10 -5.40 -18.62
CA SER A 304 -3.04 -6.36 -18.29
C SER A 304 -3.51 -7.39 -17.26
N LEU A 305 -4.47 -7.04 -16.41
CA LEU A 305 -4.96 -7.89 -15.34
C LEU A 305 -6.31 -8.54 -15.68
N GLY A 306 -7.27 -7.76 -16.16
CA GLY A 306 -8.63 -8.21 -16.47
C GLY A 306 -9.40 -8.75 -15.27
N ALA A 307 -10.62 -9.21 -15.53
CA ALA A 307 -11.57 -9.67 -14.52
C ALA A 307 -11.30 -11.10 -14.03
N TYR A 308 -10.12 -11.35 -13.47
CA TYR A 308 -9.71 -12.63 -12.91
C TYR A 308 -9.41 -12.53 -11.41
N ILE A 309 -9.84 -13.53 -10.64
CA ILE A 309 -9.66 -13.54 -9.19
C ILE A 309 -8.17 -13.59 -8.82
N ARG A 310 -7.78 -12.68 -7.94
CA ARG A 310 -6.46 -12.61 -7.33
C ARG A 310 -6.60 -12.39 -5.83
N PRO A 311 -5.63 -12.85 -5.02
CA PRO A 311 -5.60 -12.51 -3.61
C PRO A 311 -5.39 -11.01 -3.44
N GLN A 312 -6.17 -10.31 -2.62
CA GLN A 312 -5.90 -8.89 -2.31
C GLN A 312 -4.53 -8.63 -1.65
N THR A 313 -3.85 -9.69 -1.20
CA THR A 313 -2.54 -9.64 -0.58
C THR A 313 -1.81 -10.97 -0.80
N SER A 314 -0.56 -10.93 -1.25
CA SER A 314 0.31 -12.11 -1.39
C SER A 314 1.76 -11.73 -1.06
N LEU A 315 2.55 -12.69 -0.57
CA LEU A 315 3.96 -12.41 -0.24
C LEU A 315 4.79 -12.01 -1.46
N LEU A 316 4.47 -12.54 -2.64
CA LEU A 316 5.16 -12.19 -3.89
C LEU A 316 4.87 -10.74 -4.29
N ASP A 317 3.60 -10.33 -4.21
CA ASP A 317 3.19 -8.97 -4.54
C ASP A 317 3.74 -7.98 -3.51
N ILE A 318 3.68 -8.32 -2.21
CA ILE A 318 4.25 -7.51 -1.14
C ILE A 318 5.76 -7.32 -1.34
N ASN A 319 6.51 -8.39 -1.62
CA ASN A 319 7.95 -8.29 -1.85
C ASN A 319 8.27 -7.40 -3.05
N SER A 320 7.46 -7.48 -4.11
CA SER A 320 7.61 -6.64 -5.30
C SER A 320 7.28 -5.18 -5.00
N ALA A 321 6.20 -4.92 -4.26
CA ALA A 321 5.73 -3.60 -3.86
C ALA A 321 6.69 -2.89 -2.88
N LEU A 322 7.37 -3.64 -2.01
CA LEU A 322 8.40 -3.10 -1.11
C LEU A 322 9.71 -2.76 -1.82
N SER A 323 9.99 -3.42 -2.96
CA SER A 323 11.28 -3.28 -3.65
C SER A 323 11.73 -1.84 -3.85
N PRO A 324 10.89 -0.88 -4.30
CA PRO A 324 11.32 0.50 -4.52
C PRO A 324 11.82 1.19 -3.25
N LEU A 325 11.35 0.81 -2.05
CA LEU A 325 11.82 1.37 -0.79
C LEU A 325 13.29 0.99 -0.51
N TRP A 326 13.69 -0.23 -0.90
CA TRP A 326 15.07 -0.70 -0.76
C TRP A 326 16.01 0.00 -1.74
N PHE A 327 15.52 0.33 -2.94
CA PHE A 327 16.23 1.16 -3.90
C PHE A 327 16.43 2.60 -3.41
N ALA A 328 15.43 3.15 -2.73
CA ALA A 328 15.51 4.45 -2.09
C ALA A 328 16.43 4.45 -0.86
N GLY A 329 16.79 3.27 -0.33
CA GLY A 329 17.67 3.13 0.83
C GLY A 329 16.97 3.28 2.18
N VAL A 330 15.64 3.11 2.22
CA VAL A 330 14.84 3.24 3.45
C VAL A 330 15.21 2.15 4.45
N ASP A 331 15.37 2.52 5.71
CA ASP A 331 15.62 1.55 6.79
C ASP A 331 14.40 0.62 6.99
N PRO A 332 14.55 -0.70 6.80
CA PRO A 332 13.47 -1.66 7.03
C PRO A 332 12.89 -1.59 8.45
N SER A 333 13.67 -1.17 9.45
CA SER A 333 13.22 -1.02 10.84
C SER A 333 12.13 0.06 11.01
N LYS A 334 12.03 0.96 10.05
CA LYS A 334 11.03 2.04 10.01
C LYS A 334 9.71 1.59 9.41
N ILE A 335 9.65 0.46 8.71
CA ILE A 335 8.48 0.01 7.99
C ILE A 335 7.65 -0.96 8.83
N ASN A 336 6.37 -0.64 9.04
CA ASN A 336 5.37 -1.61 9.51
C ASN A 336 4.61 -2.17 8.31
N LEU A 337 4.43 -3.48 8.26
CA LEU A 337 3.62 -4.13 7.22
C LEU A 337 2.14 -4.14 7.63
N GLY A 338 1.30 -3.55 6.80
CA GLY A 338 -0.15 -3.51 6.98
C GLY A 338 -0.80 -4.88 6.80
N LEU A 339 -1.68 -5.24 7.74
CA LEU A 339 -2.47 -6.46 7.69
C LEU A 339 -3.95 -6.10 7.64
N ALA A 340 -4.62 -6.51 6.57
CA ALA A 340 -6.06 -6.27 6.42
C ALA A 340 -6.88 -7.22 7.32
N ALA A 341 -7.68 -6.63 8.21
CA ALA A 341 -8.71 -7.35 8.97
C ALA A 341 -10.04 -7.46 8.19
N TYR A 342 -9.96 -7.58 6.87
CA TYR A 342 -11.08 -7.72 5.94
C TYR A 342 -10.64 -8.47 4.68
N GLY A 343 -11.61 -8.92 3.88
CA GLY A 343 -11.45 -9.61 2.60
C GLY A 343 -11.99 -8.77 1.44
N ARG A 344 -11.30 -8.78 0.29
CA ARG A 344 -11.90 -8.40 -1.01
C ARG A 344 -12.62 -9.60 -1.62
N GLY A 345 -13.86 -9.40 -2.05
CA GLY A 345 -14.72 -10.45 -2.58
C GLY A 345 -15.17 -10.22 -4.02
N TYR A 346 -15.45 -11.31 -4.72
CA TYR A 346 -15.81 -11.33 -6.14
C TYR A 346 -17.09 -12.15 -6.37
N THR A 347 -17.87 -11.78 -7.38
CA THR A 347 -18.97 -12.59 -7.91
C THR A 347 -18.45 -13.41 -9.09
N LEU A 348 -18.46 -14.74 -8.98
CA LEU A 348 -17.94 -15.66 -10.00
C LEU A 348 -18.75 -15.58 -11.30
N ALA A 349 -18.06 -15.59 -12.44
CA ALA A 349 -18.71 -15.72 -13.74
C ALA A 349 -19.27 -17.14 -13.97
N ASN A 350 -18.57 -18.15 -13.44
CA ASN A 350 -19.01 -19.54 -13.43
C ASN A 350 -18.87 -20.11 -12.01
N PRO A 351 -19.97 -20.47 -11.33
CA PRO A 351 -19.92 -21.04 -9.98
C PRO A 351 -19.07 -22.31 -9.84
N ALA A 352 -18.85 -23.05 -10.94
CA ALA A 352 -17.99 -24.23 -10.95
C ALA A 352 -16.48 -23.88 -10.93
N CYS A 353 -16.10 -22.65 -11.30
CA CYS A 353 -14.72 -22.15 -11.22
C CYS A 353 -14.62 -21.22 -10.00
N CYS A 354 -14.10 -21.74 -8.88
CA CYS A 354 -14.05 -21.02 -7.61
C CYS A 354 -12.62 -20.88 -7.03
N ASP A 355 -11.61 -20.93 -7.89
CA ASP A 355 -10.19 -20.81 -7.52
C ASP A 355 -9.55 -19.51 -8.06
N GLN A 356 -8.31 -19.22 -7.66
CA GLN A 356 -7.54 -18.10 -8.21
C GLN A 356 -7.45 -18.22 -9.74
N GLY A 357 -7.53 -17.08 -10.44
CA GLY A 357 -7.52 -17.04 -11.90
C GLY A 357 -8.88 -17.37 -12.55
N CYS A 358 -9.92 -17.72 -11.78
CA CYS A 358 -11.27 -17.80 -12.29
C CYS A 358 -11.82 -16.41 -12.64
N ALA A 359 -12.63 -16.33 -13.68
CA ALA A 359 -13.25 -15.08 -14.09
C ALA A 359 -14.36 -14.64 -13.12
N TYR A 360 -14.48 -13.33 -12.91
CA TYR A 360 -15.54 -12.71 -12.12
C TYR A 360 -16.36 -11.72 -12.96
N THR A 361 -17.59 -11.43 -12.54
CA THR A 361 -18.48 -10.44 -13.19
C THR A 361 -18.60 -9.13 -12.43
N GLY A 362 -18.22 -9.11 -11.16
CA GLY A 362 -18.21 -7.91 -10.34
C GLY A 362 -17.75 -8.16 -8.91
N PRO A 363 -17.88 -7.16 -8.03
CA PRO A 363 -17.64 -7.34 -6.60
C PRO A 363 -18.61 -8.37 -5.99
N SER A 364 -18.25 -8.96 -4.86
CA SER A 364 -19.19 -9.78 -4.08
C SER A 364 -20.32 -8.93 -3.50
N ILE A 365 -21.45 -9.56 -3.19
CA ILE A 365 -22.52 -8.92 -2.42
C ILE A 365 -21.99 -8.36 -1.08
N PRO A 366 -22.59 -7.28 -0.55
CA PRO A 366 -22.13 -6.66 0.68
C PRO A 366 -22.45 -7.54 1.89
N GLY A 367 -21.59 -7.47 2.91
CA GLY A 367 -21.85 -8.06 4.22
C GLY A 367 -22.90 -7.29 5.01
N PRO A 368 -23.56 -7.93 6.01
CA PRO A 368 -24.60 -7.29 6.80
C PRO A 368 -24.09 -6.16 7.71
N CYS A 369 -22.77 -6.10 8.00
CA CYS A 369 -22.16 -5.11 8.89
C CYS A 369 -21.29 -4.11 8.14
N THR A 370 -20.46 -4.56 7.18
CA THR A 370 -19.67 -3.62 6.36
C THR A 370 -20.54 -2.88 5.35
N THR A 371 -21.61 -3.51 4.87
CA THR A 371 -22.58 -2.95 3.91
C THR A 371 -21.99 -2.47 2.58
N GLN A 372 -20.72 -2.80 2.31
CA GLN A 372 -19.99 -2.38 1.11
C GLN A 372 -19.77 -3.58 0.18
N GLU A 373 -20.08 -3.41 -1.10
CA GLU A 373 -19.84 -4.43 -2.11
C GLU A 373 -18.34 -4.74 -2.23
N GLY A 374 -18.03 -6.01 -2.43
CA GLY A 374 -16.65 -6.48 -2.61
C GLY A 374 -15.82 -6.43 -1.33
N ILE A 375 -16.40 -6.14 -0.16
CA ILE A 375 -15.70 -6.14 1.12
C ILE A 375 -16.50 -6.91 2.18
N LEU A 376 -15.83 -7.83 2.85
CA LEU A 376 -16.30 -8.45 4.09
C LEU A 376 -15.27 -8.25 5.19
N SER A 377 -15.70 -7.81 6.37
CA SER A 377 -14.83 -7.81 7.55
C SER A 377 -14.41 -9.24 7.90
N MET A 378 -13.28 -9.39 8.58
CA MET A 378 -12.83 -10.70 9.06
C MET A 378 -13.90 -11.38 9.92
N ARG A 379 -14.65 -10.62 10.71
CA ARG A 379 -15.75 -11.15 11.53
C ARG A 379 -16.90 -11.68 10.68
N GLU A 380 -17.30 -10.97 9.63
CA GLU A 380 -18.32 -11.47 8.69
C GLU A 380 -17.86 -12.72 7.96
N ILE A 381 -16.60 -12.76 7.54
CA ILE A 381 -15.98 -13.95 6.92
C ILE A 381 -16.06 -15.15 7.87
N GLN A 382 -15.64 -14.98 9.13
CA GLN A 382 -15.71 -16.05 10.15
C GLN A 382 -17.13 -16.54 10.38
N VAL A 383 -18.10 -15.62 10.53
CA VAL A 383 -19.52 -15.97 10.69
C VAL A 383 -20.04 -16.71 9.47
N LEU A 384 -19.70 -16.25 8.27
CA LEU A 384 -20.14 -16.86 7.01
C LEU A 384 -19.61 -18.29 6.84
N VAL A 385 -18.33 -18.52 7.18
CA VAL A 385 -17.71 -19.86 7.18
C VAL A 385 -18.47 -20.81 8.09
N LEU A 386 -18.76 -20.37 9.32
CA LEU A 386 -19.44 -21.20 10.32
C LEU A 386 -20.89 -21.45 9.95
N ARG A 387 -21.63 -20.40 9.54
CA ARG A 387 -23.07 -20.48 9.25
C ARG A 387 -23.36 -21.37 8.05
N GLU A 388 -22.54 -21.29 7.01
CA GLU A 388 -22.76 -22.00 5.75
C GLU A 388 -21.87 -23.25 5.61
N ALA A 389 -21.15 -23.63 6.67
CA ALA A 389 -20.19 -24.74 6.68
C ALA A 389 -19.18 -24.71 5.51
N LEU A 390 -18.67 -23.51 5.19
CA LEU A 390 -17.82 -23.31 4.02
C LEU A 390 -16.44 -23.95 4.23
N GLY A 391 -15.93 -24.60 3.18
CA GLY A 391 -14.55 -25.06 3.15
C GLY A 391 -13.59 -23.88 3.04
N VAL A 392 -12.63 -23.78 3.95
CA VAL A 392 -11.52 -22.84 3.87
C VAL A 392 -10.35 -23.55 3.20
N SER A 393 -9.90 -23.00 2.07
CA SER A 393 -8.69 -23.48 1.40
C SER A 393 -7.60 -22.42 1.54
N TRP A 394 -6.43 -22.87 1.96
CA TRP A 394 -5.20 -22.09 1.93
C TRP A 394 -4.57 -22.28 0.57
N VAL A 395 -4.53 -21.21 -0.22
CA VAL A 395 -3.73 -21.19 -1.45
C VAL A 395 -2.36 -20.64 -1.06
N GLY A 396 -1.43 -21.54 -0.75
CA GLY A 396 -0.07 -21.22 -0.34
C GLY A 396 0.94 -21.60 -1.42
N GLY A 397 1.92 -20.72 -1.65
CA GLY A 397 3.23 -21.10 -2.16
C GLY A 397 4.09 -21.57 -0.99
N SER A 398 4.80 -22.69 -1.14
CA SER A 398 5.69 -23.25 -0.13
C SER A 398 6.65 -22.17 0.40
N ALA A 399 6.52 -21.80 1.67
CA ALA A 399 7.60 -21.12 2.36
C ALA A 399 8.83 -22.04 2.36
N ALA A 400 10.01 -21.47 2.13
CA ALA A 400 11.27 -22.20 2.12
C ALA A 400 11.40 -23.09 3.37
N GLY A 401 11.61 -24.39 3.14
CA GLY A 401 11.98 -25.33 4.19
C GLY A 401 10.84 -26.07 4.89
N SER A 402 10.03 -26.82 4.15
CA SER A 402 9.73 -28.24 4.46
C SER A 402 8.69 -28.74 3.46
N GLY A 403 9.10 -29.66 2.59
CA GLY A 403 8.18 -30.33 1.69
C GLY A 403 7.19 -31.17 2.50
N GLN A 404 5.96 -30.67 2.65
CA GLN A 404 4.76 -31.49 2.67
C GLN A 404 3.58 -30.66 2.13
N GLU A 405 3.12 -31.06 0.94
CA GLU A 405 1.83 -30.69 0.37
C GLU A 405 0.71 -31.20 1.31
N GLY A 406 0.35 -30.39 2.30
CA GLY A 406 -0.54 -30.79 3.38
C GLY A 406 -1.98 -30.39 3.13
N LYS A 407 -2.78 -31.29 2.54
CA LYS A 407 -4.24 -31.30 2.74
C LYS A 407 -4.54 -31.54 4.23
N ARG A 408 -4.47 -30.51 5.09
CA ARG A 408 -4.97 -30.57 6.47
C ARG A 408 -6.28 -29.79 6.56
N ARG A 409 -7.39 -30.52 6.74
CA ARG A 409 -8.64 -29.96 7.27
C ARG A 409 -8.36 -29.40 8.65
N LEU A 410 -8.26 -28.08 8.78
CA LEU A 410 -8.05 -27.41 10.06
C LEU A 410 -9.41 -27.12 10.71
N ASN A 411 -9.82 -27.99 11.65
CA ASN A 411 -10.98 -27.80 12.53
C ASN A 411 -10.69 -26.87 13.74
N ARG A 412 -9.68 -25.99 13.66
CA ARG A 412 -9.40 -24.98 14.70
C ARG A 412 -8.86 -23.72 14.04
N LEU A 413 -9.68 -22.65 14.04
CA LEU A 413 -9.25 -21.31 13.65
C LEU A 413 -8.58 -20.64 14.87
N PHE A 414 -7.27 -20.78 14.96
CA PHE A 414 -6.43 -19.74 15.56
C PHE A 414 -5.82 -18.96 14.41
N TRP A 415 -5.67 -17.64 14.53
CA TRP A 415 -4.39 -16.97 14.28
C TRP A 415 -4.50 -15.45 14.48
N TRP A 416 -3.75 -15.00 15.48
CA TRP A 416 -2.88 -13.82 15.45
C TRP A 416 -1.49 -14.35 15.83
N GLY A 417 -0.46 -14.05 15.03
CA GLY A 417 0.95 -14.28 15.37
C GLY A 417 1.50 -15.70 15.24
N GLY A 418 1.74 -16.19 14.02
CA GLY A 418 2.62 -17.35 13.76
C GLY A 418 2.21 -18.28 12.62
N SER A 419 3.20 -18.75 11.84
CA SER A 419 3.14 -19.89 10.91
C SER A 419 1.88 -20.06 10.03
N GLY A 420 1.65 -19.13 9.11
CA GLY A 420 0.73 -19.37 7.99
C GLY A 420 0.34 -18.08 7.26
N TRP A 421 0.82 -17.92 6.03
CA TRP A 421 0.39 -16.85 5.11
C TRP A 421 -0.42 -17.48 3.98
N GLY A 422 -1.56 -16.90 3.64
CA GLY A 422 -2.32 -17.31 2.47
C GLY A 422 -3.72 -16.72 2.39
N MET A 423 -4.29 -16.85 1.19
CA MET A 423 -5.61 -16.38 0.82
C MET A 423 -6.70 -17.29 1.38
N MET A 424 -7.82 -16.70 1.81
CA MET A 424 -9.00 -17.41 2.25
C MET A 424 -10.04 -17.42 1.12
N ILE A 425 -10.23 -18.57 0.47
CA ILE A 425 -11.34 -18.78 -0.46
C ILE A 425 -12.48 -19.45 0.31
N LEU A 426 -13.68 -18.85 0.24
CA LEU A 426 -14.90 -19.34 0.86
C LEU A 426 -15.76 -20.09 -0.17
N ARG A 427 -16.03 -21.38 0.07
CA ARG A 427 -16.81 -22.23 -0.84
C ARG A 427 -18.19 -22.54 -0.29
N ARG A 428 -19.26 -22.13 -0.98
CA ARG A 428 -20.62 -22.64 -0.71
C ARG A 428 -20.71 -24.06 -1.27
N GLY A 429 -20.87 -25.05 -0.40
CA GLY A 429 -21.06 -26.44 -0.83
C GLY A 429 -22.37 -26.57 -1.60
N GLY A 430 -22.27 -27.09 -2.82
CA GLY A 430 -23.38 -27.59 -3.64
C GLY A 430 -23.03 -28.98 -4.11
#